data_AF-A0A060C2S4-F1
#
_entry.id   AF-A0A060C2S4-F1
#
_cell.length_a   1.000
_cell.length_b   1.000
_cell.length_c   1.000
_cell.angle_alpha   90.00
_cell.angle_beta   90.00
_cell.angle_gamma   90.00
#
_symmetry.space_group_name_H-M   'P 1'
#
loop_
_entity.id
_entity.type
_entity.pdbx_description
1 polymer ?
#
loop_
_entity_poly.entity_id
_entity_poly.type
_entity_poly.pdbx_seq_one_letter_code
_entity_poly.pdbx_strand_id
1 'polypeptide(L)'
;QCKNLTIDGISVDSKAFWNNDGIDIVDCDGVKLTNSFFDATDDGICLKSHDPNVLCQNIEIRNCVARSSASGVKFGTYSKGGFKNVKLSNITVYNTYRSAFTIQAVDGGLAENISIDSLYVYNTGNVIFLRTGDRYTDGKKSYIKDVQISNVYAEIAEGKPDAGYEYEGRLKTCRVTYR
;
A
#
# COMPACT_ATOMS: atom_id res chain seq x y z
N GLN A 1 1.02 6.61 -16.47
CA GLN A 1 -0.18 7.46 -16.47
C GLN A 1 -1.24 6.83 -17.36
N CYS A 2 -2.36 6.42 -16.78
CA CYS A 2 -3.54 5.95 -17.49
C CYS A 2 -4.76 6.76 -17.04
N LYS A 3 -5.81 6.80 -17.87
CA LYS A 3 -7.10 7.40 -17.52
C LYS A 3 -8.23 6.42 -17.77
N ASN A 4 -9.21 6.39 -16.88
CA ASN A 4 -10.42 5.54 -17.00
C ASN A 4 -10.09 4.05 -17.23
N LEU A 5 -9.18 3.50 -16.42
CA LEU A 5 -8.74 2.11 -16.51
C LEU A 5 -9.58 1.23 -15.59
N THR A 6 -10.06 0.10 -16.09
CA THR A 6 -10.70 -0.94 -15.29
C THR A 6 -9.85 -2.21 -15.33
N ILE A 7 -9.57 -2.76 -14.15
CA ILE A 7 -8.88 -4.02 -13.94
C ILE A 7 -9.78 -4.86 -13.05
N ASP A 8 -10.20 -6.01 -13.55
CA ASP A 8 -11.19 -6.85 -12.87
C ASP A 8 -10.82 -8.33 -13.00
N GLY A 9 -10.90 -9.07 -11.89
CA GLY A 9 -10.75 -10.53 -11.91
C GLY A 9 -9.35 -11.06 -12.17
N ILE A 10 -8.29 -10.26 -11.94
CA ILE A 10 -6.92 -10.71 -12.19
C ILE A 10 -6.33 -11.43 -10.97
N SER A 11 -5.42 -12.36 -11.24
CA SER A 11 -4.59 -13.00 -10.23
C SER A 11 -3.13 -12.79 -10.60
N VAL A 12 -2.34 -12.23 -9.69
CA VAL A 12 -0.92 -11.94 -9.90
C VAL A 12 -0.08 -12.75 -8.93
N ASP A 13 0.85 -13.53 -9.48
CA ASP A 13 1.93 -14.18 -8.74
C ASP A 13 3.25 -13.47 -9.09
N SER A 14 3.75 -12.66 -8.15
CA SER A 14 4.92 -11.78 -8.29
C SER A 14 5.97 -12.10 -7.21
N LYS A 15 6.33 -13.38 -7.09
CA LYS A 15 7.26 -13.88 -6.04
C LYS A 15 8.67 -14.23 -6.52
N ALA A 16 9.05 -13.85 -7.73
CA ALA A 16 10.28 -14.32 -8.38
C ALA A 16 11.58 -13.71 -7.82
N PHE A 17 11.53 -12.52 -7.20
CA PHE A 17 12.66 -11.89 -6.53
C PHE A 17 12.18 -10.82 -5.55
N TRP A 18 13.05 -10.24 -4.71
CA TRP A 18 12.69 -9.03 -3.94
C TRP A 18 12.29 -7.86 -4.85
N ASN A 19 11.52 -6.92 -4.30
CA ASN A 19 11.08 -5.71 -5.01
C ASN A 19 10.16 -6.02 -6.22
N ASN A 20 9.39 -7.10 -6.12
CA ASN A 20 8.36 -7.42 -7.09
C ASN A 20 7.01 -7.07 -6.47
N ASP A 21 6.50 -5.89 -6.85
CA ASP A 21 5.16 -5.46 -6.49
C ASP A 21 4.12 -6.30 -7.27
N GLY A 22 2.91 -6.43 -6.74
CA GLY A 22 1.81 -7.10 -7.43
C GLY A 22 1.24 -6.20 -8.54
N ILE A 23 0.87 -4.97 -8.19
CA ILE A 23 0.45 -3.95 -9.14
C ILE A 23 0.82 -2.55 -8.68
N ASP A 24 1.31 -1.75 -9.63
CA ASP A 24 1.62 -0.34 -9.45
C ASP A 24 0.63 0.55 -10.22
N ILE A 25 -0.13 1.37 -9.49
CA ILE A 25 -1.01 2.42 -10.04
C ILE A 25 -0.27 3.75 -9.93
N VAL A 26 0.32 4.20 -11.06
CA VAL A 26 1.27 5.32 -11.08
C VAL A 26 0.77 6.51 -11.87
N ASP A 27 0.54 7.63 -11.15
CA ASP A 27 0.09 8.90 -11.73
C ASP A 27 -1.14 8.73 -12.66
N CYS A 28 -2.10 7.93 -12.21
CA CYS A 28 -3.32 7.61 -12.96
C CYS A 28 -4.54 8.40 -12.46
N ASP A 29 -5.53 8.60 -13.32
CA ASP A 29 -6.80 9.26 -12.98
C ASP A 29 -8.00 8.40 -13.40
N GLY A 30 -8.80 7.95 -12.44
CA GLY A 30 -9.96 7.11 -12.73
C GLY A 30 -9.56 5.65 -12.93
N VAL A 31 -9.10 4.97 -11.88
CA VAL A 31 -8.80 3.54 -11.92
C VAL A 31 -9.77 2.78 -11.03
N LYS A 32 -10.32 1.68 -11.57
CA LYS A 32 -11.10 0.70 -10.83
C LYS A 32 -10.34 -0.62 -10.82
N LEU A 33 -9.95 -1.07 -9.62
CA LEU A 33 -9.33 -2.36 -9.40
C LEU A 33 -10.26 -3.22 -8.56
N THR A 34 -10.83 -4.28 -9.16
CA THR A 34 -11.86 -5.08 -8.50
C THR A 34 -11.61 -6.58 -8.57
N ASN A 35 -12.13 -7.31 -7.58
CA ASN A 35 -12.24 -8.77 -7.60
C ASN A 35 -10.91 -9.49 -7.90
N SER A 36 -9.80 -8.95 -7.42
CA SER A 36 -8.46 -9.37 -7.83
C SER A 36 -7.65 -9.91 -6.66
N PHE A 37 -6.69 -10.78 -6.98
CA PHE A 37 -5.79 -11.42 -6.03
C PHE A 37 -4.33 -11.07 -6.35
N PHE A 38 -3.56 -10.73 -5.31
CA PHE A 38 -2.15 -10.37 -5.42
C PHE A 38 -1.31 -11.14 -4.41
N ASP A 39 -0.26 -11.78 -4.91
CA ASP A 39 0.76 -12.46 -4.11
C ASP A 39 2.16 -11.99 -4.53
N ALA A 40 2.78 -11.15 -3.71
CA ALA A 40 3.96 -10.37 -4.08
C ALA A 40 5.08 -10.45 -3.02
N THR A 41 6.34 -10.31 -3.41
CA THR A 41 7.45 -10.20 -2.44
C THR A 41 7.69 -8.77 -1.97
N ASP A 42 7.19 -7.77 -2.69
CA ASP A 42 7.10 -6.39 -2.22
C ASP A 42 5.63 -5.97 -2.21
N ASP A 43 5.26 -4.74 -2.55
CA ASP A 43 3.92 -4.25 -2.22
C ASP A 43 2.83 -4.94 -3.08
N GLY A 44 1.79 -5.50 -2.44
CA GLY A 44 0.73 -6.24 -3.14
C GLY A 44 -0.05 -5.35 -4.10
N ILE A 45 -0.68 -4.31 -3.58
CA ILE A 45 -1.32 -3.24 -4.36
C ILE A 45 -0.66 -1.91 -3.97
N CYS A 46 -0.02 -1.25 -4.93
CA CYS A 46 0.78 -0.06 -4.64
C CYS A 46 0.35 1.11 -5.51
N LEU A 47 0.05 2.24 -4.87
CA LEU A 47 -0.17 3.51 -5.54
C LEU A 47 1.13 4.30 -5.44
N LYS A 48 1.67 4.73 -6.59
CA LYS A 48 2.84 5.62 -6.63
C LYS A 48 2.51 6.94 -7.32
N SER A 49 3.27 7.97 -6.97
CA SER A 49 3.23 9.25 -7.68
C SER A 49 4.63 9.78 -7.93
N HIS A 50 4.99 9.93 -9.21
CA HIS A 50 6.33 10.32 -9.66
C HIS A 50 6.36 11.73 -10.22
N ASP A 51 5.33 12.16 -10.93
CA ASP A 51 5.23 13.52 -11.45
C ASP A 51 4.73 14.49 -10.36
N PRO A 52 5.50 15.52 -9.95
CA PRO A 52 5.08 16.47 -8.93
C PRO A 52 3.86 17.33 -9.33
N ASN A 53 3.51 17.36 -10.62
CA ASN A 53 2.41 18.15 -11.17
C ASN A 53 1.15 17.32 -11.44
N VAL A 54 1.18 16.01 -11.20
CA VAL A 54 0.05 15.10 -11.47
C VAL A 54 -0.33 14.36 -10.20
N LEU A 55 -1.63 14.32 -9.90
CA LEU A 55 -2.16 13.50 -8.81
C LEU A 55 -2.47 12.09 -9.33
N CYS A 56 -2.13 11.08 -8.53
CA CYS A 56 -2.71 9.74 -8.68
C CYS A 56 -4.07 9.76 -7.95
N GLN A 57 -5.17 9.81 -8.70
CA GLN A 57 -6.46 10.20 -8.13
C GLN A 57 -7.67 9.47 -8.70
N ASN A 58 -8.80 9.58 -7.98
CA ASN A 58 -10.07 8.99 -8.35
C ASN A 58 -9.93 7.46 -8.53
N ILE A 59 -9.45 6.81 -7.48
CA ILE A 59 -9.12 5.37 -7.49
C ILE A 59 -10.12 4.61 -6.61
N GLU A 60 -10.70 3.55 -7.14
CA GLU A 60 -11.53 2.59 -6.41
C GLU A 60 -10.84 1.23 -6.39
N ILE A 61 -10.62 0.67 -5.20
CA ILE A 61 -10.09 -0.68 -4.99
C ILE A 61 -11.11 -1.44 -4.17
N ARG A 62 -11.66 -2.54 -4.71
CA ARG A 62 -12.75 -3.24 -4.04
C ARG A 62 -12.70 -4.75 -4.21
N ASN A 63 -13.08 -5.50 -3.18
CA ASN A 63 -13.13 -6.96 -3.20
C ASN A 63 -11.77 -7.56 -3.61
N CYS A 64 -10.69 -7.02 -3.09
CA CYS A 64 -9.35 -7.48 -3.44
C CYS A 64 -8.69 -8.18 -2.26
N VAL A 65 -7.85 -9.14 -2.59
CA VAL A 65 -7.10 -9.93 -1.63
C VAL A 65 -5.61 -9.75 -1.92
N ALA A 66 -4.82 -9.47 -0.88
CA ALA A 66 -3.37 -9.31 -1.00
C ALA A 66 -2.61 -10.11 0.07
N ARG A 67 -1.48 -10.69 -0.32
CA ARG A 67 -0.45 -11.20 0.60
C ARG A 67 0.93 -10.77 0.11
N SER A 68 1.84 -10.46 1.03
CA SER A 68 3.06 -9.74 0.67
C SER A 68 4.24 -9.87 1.66
N SER A 69 5.48 -10.01 1.18
CA SER A 69 6.68 -9.84 2.02
C SER A 69 7.03 -8.36 2.34
N ALA A 70 6.17 -7.42 1.94
CA ALA A 70 6.18 -6.01 2.31
C ALA A 70 4.79 -5.56 2.79
N SER A 71 4.06 -4.76 2.00
CA SER A 71 2.75 -4.21 2.39
C SER A 71 1.62 -4.78 1.55
N GLY A 72 0.46 -5.05 2.17
CA GLY A 72 -0.71 -5.54 1.44
C GLY A 72 -1.26 -4.50 0.47
N VAL A 73 -1.59 -3.31 0.99
CA VAL A 73 -1.93 -2.13 0.20
C VAL A 73 -1.12 -0.94 0.66
N LYS A 74 -0.54 -0.20 -0.29
CA LYS A 74 0.35 0.92 0.00
C LYS A 74 0.16 2.12 -0.90
N PHE A 75 0.34 3.29 -0.32
CA PHE A 75 0.52 4.57 -0.98
C PHE A 75 1.96 5.01 -0.77
N GLY A 76 2.69 5.23 -1.87
CA GLY A 76 4.11 5.57 -1.89
C GLY A 76 5.02 4.39 -2.24
N THR A 77 6.32 4.42 -1.97
CA THR A 77 7.03 5.50 -1.27
C THR A 77 7.19 6.74 -2.13
N TYR A 78 7.28 6.59 -3.46
CA TYR A 78 7.27 7.73 -4.39
C TYR A 78 5.93 8.45 -4.31
N SER A 79 5.98 9.70 -3.84
CA SER A 79 4.80 10.47 -3.42
C SER A 79 4.95 11.96 -3.77
N LYS A 80 5.44 12.26 -4.97
CA LYS A 80 5.82 13.64 -5.38
C LYS A 80 4.61 14.54 -5.69
N GLY A 81 3.70 14.04 -6.51
CA GLY A 81 2.44 14.73 -6.83
C GLY A 81 1.40 14.48 -5.75
N GLY A 82 1.24 13.21 -5.38
CA GLY A 82 0.40 12.77 -4.27
C GLY A 82 -0.78 11.91 -4.70
N PHE A 83 -1.64 11.62 -3.73
CA PHE A 83 -2.77 10.71 -3.84
C PHE A 83 -4.04 11.40 -3.37
N LYS A 84 -5.09 11.41 -4.20
CA LYS A 84 -6.33 12.12 -3.84
C LYS A 84 -7.57 11.33 -4.24
N ASN A 85 -8.62 11.36 -3.41
CA ASN A 85 -9.90 10.70 -3.70
C ASN A 85 -9.72 9.21 -3.98
N VAL A 86 -9.29 8.45 -2.95
CA VAL A 86 -9.08 7.01 -3.07
C VAL A 86 -10.00 6.27 -2.12
N LYS A 87 -10.74 5.30 -2.64
CA LYS A 87 -11.66 4.46 -1.87
C LYS A 87 -11.25 3.01 -1.93
N LEU A 88 -11.06 2.41 -0.77
CA LEU A 88 -10.82 0.99 -0.58
C LEU A 88 -12.02 0.40 0.14
N SER A 89 -12.56 -0.71 -0.37
CA SER A 89 -13.65 -1.41 0.32
C SER A 89 -13.55 -2.92 0.21
N ASN A 90 -13.84 -3.63 1.29
CA ASN A 90 -13.79 -5.09 1.34
C ASN A 90 -12.42 -5.62 0.86
N ILE A 91 -11.38 -5.31 1.64
CA ILE A 91 -10.00 -5.71 1.36
C ILE A 91 -9.59 -6.75 2.39
N THR A 92 -9.08 -7.88 1.91
CA THR A 92 -8.45 -8.89 2.77
C THR A 92 -6.95 -8.86 2.58
N VAL A 93 -6.21 -8.70 3.67
CA VAL A 93 -4.75 -8.84 3.67
C VAL A 93 -4.36 -9.97 4.60
N TYR A 94 -3.54 -10.90 4.11
CA TYR A 94 -3.05 -11.99 4.95
C TYR A 94 -1.57 -12.31 4.74
N ASN A 95 -0.96 -13.00 5.70
CA ASN A 95 0.44 -13.48 5.62
C ASN A 95 1.39 -12.39 5.10
N THR A 96 1.35 -11.21 5.72
CA THR A 96 2.04 -10.01 5.20
C THR A 96 3.08 -9.48 6.17
N TYR A 97 4.34 -9.38 5.73
CA TYR A 97 5.51 -9.11 6.57
C TYR A 97 5.50 -7.75 7.26
N ARG A 98 5.27 -6.66 6.51
CA ARG A 98 5.31 -5.31 7.10
C ARG A 98 3.93 -4.90 7.59
N SER A 99 3.11 -4.35 6.70
CA SER A 99 1.88 -3.67 7.09
C SER A 99 0.73 -4.04 6.18
N ALA A 100 -0.46 -4.28 6.73
CA ALA A 100 -1.63 -4.55 5.93
C ALA A 100 -2.02 -3.34 5.07
N PHE A 101 -2.04 -2.15 5.67
CA PHE A 101 -2.31 -0.89 5.00
C PHE A 101 -1.23 0.15 5.31
N THR A 102 -0.75 0.85 4.27
CA THR A 102 0.33 1.84 4.42
C THR A 102 0.05 3.14 3.66
N ILE A 103 0.28 4.28 4.30
CA ILE A 103 0.44 5.58 3.62
C ILE A 103 1.81 6.15 3.94
N GLN A 104 2.60 6.40 2.91
CA GLN A 104 3.87 7.12 2.99
C GLN A 104 3.84 8.32 2.04
N ALA A 105 3.48 9.48 2.57
CA ALA A 105 3.58 10.77 1.90
C ALA A 105 4.89 11.43 2.34
N VAL A 106 5.98 11.15 1.63
CA VAL A 106 7.33 11.52 2.06
C VAL A 106 8.09 12.40 1.08
N ASP A 107 7.56 12.61 -0.15
CA ASP A 107 8.24 13.37 -1.21
C ASP A 107 7.58 14.70 -1.55
N GLY A 108 6.87 15.29 -0.59
CA GLY A 108 6.27 16.62 -0.68
C GLY A 108 4.87 16.61 -1.28
N GLY A 109 4.41 15.47 -1.80
CA GLY A 109 3.02 15.29 -2.22
C GLY A 109 2.07 15.05 -1.05
N LEU A 110 0.79 15.17 -1.36
CA LEU A 110 -0.31 14.99 -0.42
C LEU A 110 -0.83 13.54 -0.43
N ALA A 111 -1.46 13.12 0.66
CA ALA A 111 -2.39 12.01 0.69
C ALA A 111 -3.69 12.51 1.31
N GLU A 112 -4.73 12.70 0.49
CA GLU A 112 -5.93 13.43 0.89
C GLU A 112 -7.21 12.72 0.46
N ASN A 113 -8.24 12.75 1.30
CA ASN A 113 -9.55 12.17 1.01
C ASN A 113 -9.44 10.69 0.64
N ILE A 114 -8.95 9.90 1.60
CA ILE A 114 -8.75 8.46 1.46
C ILE A 114 -9.69 7.76 2.43
N SER A 115 -10.50 6.84 1.91
CA SER A 115 -11.42 6.04 2.74
C SER A 115 -11.09 4.56 2.59
N ILE A 116 -11.00 3.87 3.72
CA ILE A 116 -10.91 2.41 3.80
C ILE A 116 -12.06 1.91 4.65
N ASP A 117 -12.87 1.04 4.08
CA ASP A 117 -14.00 0.41 4.76
C ASP A 117 -13.93 -1.12 4.61
N SER A 118 -14.15 -1.87 5.68
CA SER A 118 -14.08 -3.34 5.67
C SER A 118 -12.67 -3.84 5.29
N LEU A 119 -11.71 -3.63 6.19
CA LEU A 119 -10.35 -4.15 6.09
C LEU A 119 -10.19 -5.37 7.01
N TYR A 120 -9.99 -6.54 6.42
CA TYR A 120 -9.80 -7.80 7.13
C TYR A 120 -8.34 -8.21 7.07
N VAL A 121 -7.70 -8.36 8.23
CA VAL A 121 -6.26 -8.57 8.34
C VAL A 121 -5.99 -9.85 9.13
N TYR A 122 -5.22 -10.76 8.54
CA TYR A 122 -4.89 -12.04 9.17
C TYR A 122 -3.38 -12.31 9.13
N ASN A 123 -2.77 -12.60 10.27
CA ASN A 123 -1.35 -12.94 10.35
C ASN A 123 -0.46 -11.91 9.62
N THR A 124 -0.43 -10.67 10.12
CA THR A 124 0.44 -9.61 9.56
C THR A 124 1.37 -9.02 10.61
N GLY A 125 2.49 -8.43 10.19
CA GLY A 125 3.45 -7.81 11.12
C GLY A 125 2.91 -6.52 11.78
N ASN A 126 2.11 -5.76 11.05
CA ASN A 126 1.50 -4.51 11.49
C ASN A 126 0.18 -4.28 10.72
N VAL A 127 -0.82 -3.67 11.35
CA VAL A 127 -2.10 -3.41 10.67
C VAL A 127 -2.01 -2.17 9.78
N ILE A 128 -1.66 -1.02 10.37
CA ILE A 128 -1.69 0.30 9.72
C ILE A 128 -0.38 1.04 9.98
N PHE A 129 0.26 1.50 8.92
CA PHE A 129 1.45 2.36 8.99
C PHE A 129 1.23 3.67 8.22
N LEU A 130 1.25 4.80 8.94
CA LEU A 130 1.09 6.13 8.36
C LEU A 130 2.34 6.95 8.64
N ARG A 131 2.90 7.56 7.61
CA ARG A 131 4.12 8.38 7.72
C ARG A 131 4.09 9.56 6.76
N THR A 132 4.39 10.73 7.31
CA THR A 132 4.83 11.88 6.54
C THR A 132 6.37 12.01 6.57
N GLY A 133 6.92 12.74 5.60
CA GLY A 133 8.35 13.05 5.54
C GLY A 133 8.67 14.14 4.53
N ASP A 134 9.95 14.49 4.44
CA ASP A 134 10.50 15.53 3.57
C ASP A 134 11.71 15.03 2.75
N ARG A 135 11.62 13.79 2.27
CA ARG A 135 12.59 13.19 1.35
C ARG A 135 12.52 13.89 -0.02
N TYR A 136 13.62 14.49 -0.47
CA TYR A 136 13.72 15.13 -1.80
C TYR A 136 12.68 16.23 -2.09
N THR A 137 12.25 17.01 -1.08
CA THR A 137 11.10 17.91 -1.24
C THR A 137 11.42 19.38 -1.52
N ASP A 138 12.68 19.78 -1.43
CA ASP A 138 13.10 21.19 -1.57
C ASP A 138 12.23 22.16 -0.74
N GLY A 139 11.93 21.76 0.50
CA GLY A 139 11.11 22.53 1.45
C GLY A 139 9.59 22.31 1.34
N LYS A 140 9.09 21.66 0.28
CA LYS A 140 7.68 21.25 0.19
C LYS A 140 7.35 20.26 1.31
N LYS A 141 6.27 20.50 2.06
CA LYS A 141 5.86 19.63 3.18
C LYS A 141 4.76 18.66 2.72
N SER A 142 5.02 17.38 2.92
CA SER A 142 4.01 16.33 2.74
C SER A 142 2.97 16.39 3.85
N TYR A 143 1.73 16.02 3.55
CA TYR A 143 0.68 15.87 4.56
C TYR A 143 -0.24 14.70 4.25
N ILE A 144 -0.82 14.16 5.31
CA ILE A 144 -1.92 13.19 5.27
C ILE A 144 -3.13 13.90 5.88
N LYS A 145 -4.24 13.98 5.14
CA LYS A 145 -5.43 14.73 5.54
C LYS A 145 -6.70 13.99 5.10
N ASP A 146 -7.77 14.07 5.90
CA ASP A 146 -9.08 13.50 5.57
C ASP A 146 -9.00 12.00 5.22
N VAL A 147 -8.31 11.24 6.08
CA VAL A 147 -8.21 9.78 5.97
C VAL A 147 -9.17 9.12 6.96
N GLN A 148 -10.10 8.31 6.45
CA GLN A 148 -11.05 7.54 7.24
C GLN A 148 -10.75 6.05 7.11
N ILE A 149 -10.67 5.35 8.24
CA ILE A 149 -10.51 3.90 8.29
C ILE A 149 -11.60 3.34 9.20
N SER A 150 -12.49 2.51 8.66
CA SER A 150 -13.64 1.94 9.36
C SER A 150 -13.76 0.44 9.13
N ASN A 151 -14.46 -0.24 10.05
CA ASN A 151 -14.78 -1.66 9.97
C ASN A 151 -13.53 -2.54 9.77
N VAL A 152 -12.56 -2.40 10.67
CA VAL A 152 -11.30 -3.16 10.63
C VAL A 152 -11.39 -4.38 11.55
N TYR A 153 -11.05 -5.55 11.02
CA TYR A 153 -10.74 -6.75 11.79
C TYR A 153 -9.25 -7.08 11.61
N ALA A 154 -8.53 -7.42 12.68
CA ALA A 154 -7.10 -7.70 12.57
C ALA A 154 -6.58 -8.74 13.56
N GLU A 155 -5.76 -9.64 13.02
CA GLU A 155 -4.89 -10.57 13.75
C GLU A 155 -3.43 -10.29 13.39
N ILE A 156 -2.59 -10.05 14.41
CA ILE A 156 -1.15 -9.84 14.26
C ILE A 156 -0.42 -11.17 14.38
N ALA A 157 0.64 -11.32 13.60
CA ALA A 157 1.45 -12.53 13.57
C ALA A 157 2.22 -12.75 14.88
N GLU A 158 2.20 -13.97 15.40
CA GLU A 158 3.10 -14.39 16.51
C GLU A 158 4.54 -14.59 16.02
N GLY A 159 4.70 -14.98 14.75
CA GLY A 159 5.97 -15.24 14.09
C GLY A 159 6.18 -14.38 12.86
N LYS A 160 7.04 -14.85 11.96
CA LYS A 160 7.26 -14.20 10.67
C LYS A 160 6.08 -14.54 9.73
N PRO A 161 5.21 -13.58 9.36
CA PRO A 161 3.97 -13.89 8.66
C PRO A 161 4.16 -14.32 7.21
N ASP A 162 5.29 -13.99 6.59
CA ASP A 162 5.66 -14.39 5.24
C ASP A 162 6.64 -15.58 5.23
N ALA A 163 6.73 -16.32 6.35
CA ALA A 163 7.56 -17.51 6.44
C ALA A 163 7.20 -18.51 5.31
N GLY A 164 8.22 -18.99 4.61
CA GLY A 164 8.07 -19.91 3.48
C GLY A 164 8.04 -19.25 2.09
N TYR A 165 8.12 -17.93 2.00
CA TYR A 165 8.47 -17.28 0.73
C TYR A 165 9.91 -17.62 0.35
N GLU A 166 10.19 -17.83 -0.93
CA GLU A 166 11.58 -18.01 -1.41
C GLU A 166 12.42 -16.75 -1.13
N TYR A 167 11.80 -15.58 -1.28
CA TYR A 167 12.38 -14.28 -0.96
C TYR A 167 11.62 -13.59 0.17
N GLU A 168 11.80 -14.10 1.39
CA GLU A 168 11.17 -13.49 2.56
C GLU A 168 11.64 -12.04 2.80
N GLY A 169 10.80 -11.28 3.49
CA GLY A 169 11.05 -9.93 3.95
C GLY A 169 12.30 -9.89 4.83
N ARG A 170 13.18 -8.95 4.52
CA ARG A 170 14.44 -8.80 5.24
C ARG A 170 14.16 -8.38 6.68
N LEU A 171 14.69 -9.15 7.64
CA LEU A 171 14.78 -8.74 9.03
C LEU A 171 15.60 -7.46 9.10
N LYS A 172 14.96 -6.32 9.30
CA LYS A 172 15.69 -5.14 9.77
C LYS A 172 16.01 -5.39 11.24
N THR A 173 17.26 -5.71 11.54
CA THR A 173 17.78 -5.59 12.91
C THR A 173 17.76 -4.12 13.32
N CYS A 174 16.59 -3.61 13.69
CA CYS A 174 16.48 -2.39 14.49
C CYS A 174 16.52 -2.85 15.94
N ARG A 175 17.74 -3.00 16.49
CA ARG A 175 17.90 -3.02 17.94
C ARG A 175 17.50 -1.63 18.42
N VAL A 176 16.27 -1.48 18.89
CA VAL A 176 15.88 -0.35 19.72
C VAL A 176 16.62 -0.56 21.05
N THR A 177 17.84 -0.06 21.16
CA THR A 177 18.45 0.16 22.47
C THR A 177 17.74 1.36 23.09
N TYR A 178 16.89 1.09 24.07
CA TYR A 178 16.45 2.11 25.01
C TYR A 178 17.70 2.66 25.72
N ARG A 179 17.89 3.97 25.66
CA ARG A 179 18.69 4.72 26.64
C ARG A 179 17.73 5.59 27.43
#